data_AF-A0A958RM76-F1
#
_entry.id   AF-A0A958RM76-F1
#
_cell.length_a   1.000
_cell.length_b   1.000
_cell.length_c   1.000
_cell.angle_alpha   90.00
_cell.angle_beta   90.00
_cell.angle_gamma   90.00
#
_symmetry.space_group_name_H-M   'P 1'
#
loop_
_entity.id
_entity.type
_entity.pdbx_description
1 polymer ?
#
loop_
_entity_poly.entity_id
_entity_poly.type
_entity_poly.pdbx_seq_one_letter_code
_entity_poly.pdbx_strand_id
1 'polypeptide(L)'
;GYQLIPYGLLQSMGTMTSAREQRAVKAERQVISIKKARFMTQHLGEEFEGTISSVAKFGIFVILRQFDVDGLVRIEDLPQRDLIFDQEHLRLVGKKSGVSYNIGDHMRVKVAATDTQDGKIDFLPIRDGDRAESPVEETKPTGKRGKAKKHRGRVRKARVSRSRRKG
;
A
#
# COMPACT_ATOMS: atom_id res chain seq x y z
N GLY A 1 -9.07 59.83 2.25
CA GLY A 1 -9.46 59.25 3.54
C GLY A 1 -9.62 57.76 3.37
N TYR A 2 -9.13 56.95 4.30
CA TYR A 2 -9.33 55.50 4.25
C TYR A 2 -10.79 55.18 4.61
N GLN A 3 -11.50 54.56 3.68
CA GLN A 3 -12.83 54.05 3.92
C GLN A 3 -12.69 52.69 4.62
N LEU A 4 -12.98 52.65 5.91
CA LEU A 4 -12.95 51.42 6.70
C LEU A 4 -13.94 50.41 6.11
N ILE A 5 -13.47 49.20 5.83
CA ILE A 5 -14.32 48.08 5.42
C ILE A 5 -15.28 47.79 6.59
N PRO A 6 -16.61 47.77 6.36
CA PRO A 6 -17.57 47.45 7.42
C PRO A 6 -17.27 46.07 8.01
N TYR A 7 -17.34 45.93 9.34
CA TYR A 7 -17.05 44.66 10.02
C TYR A 7 -17.87 43.49 9.46
N GLY A 8 -19.17 43.71 9.20
CA GLY A 8 -20.04 42.70 8.59
C GLY A 8 -19.61 42.27 7.19
N LEU A 9 -19.06 43.21 6.40
CA LEU A 9 -18.50 42.90 5.08
C LEU A 9 -17.24 42.02 5.21
N LEU A 10 -16.31 42.37 6.12
CA LEU A 10 -15.10 41.58 6.37
C LEU A 10 -15.42 40.15 6.85
N GLN A 11 -16.40 40.00 7.77
CA GLN A 11 -16.85 38.70 8.25
C GLN A 11 -17.46 37.85 7.14
N SER A 12 -18.29 38.46 6.27
CA SER A 12 -18.87 37.78 5.11
C SER A 12 -17.79 37.33 4.11
N MET A 13 -16.79 38.17 3.86
CA MET A 13 -15.65 37.85 2.99
C MET A 13 -14.85 36.68 3.55
N GLY A 14 -14.52 36.69 4.85
CA GLY A 14 -13.81 35.59 5.50
C GLY A 14 -14.54 34.25 5.36
N THR A 15 -15.85 34.26 5.60
CA THR A 15 -16.70 33.06 5.46
C THR A 15 -16.73 32.56 4.02
N MET A 16 -16.90 33.48 3.06
CA MET A 16 -16.93 33.18 1.63
C MET A 16 -15.60 32.62 1.10
N THR A 17 -14.48 33.13 1.59
CA THR A 17 -13.15 32.68 1.19
C THR A 17 -12.87 31.29 1.76
N SER A 18 -13.14 31.07 3.06
CA SER A 18 -12.97 29.75 3.68
C SER A 18 -13.84 28.68 2.99
N ALA A 19 -15.11 28.99 2.71
CA ALA A 19 -16.00 28.07 2.00
C ALA A 19 -15.56 27.79 0.55
N ARG A 20 -14.89 28.74 -0.12
CA ARG A 20 -14.34 28.56 -1.47
C ARG A 20 -13.06 27.74 -1.44
N GLU A 21 -12.18 27.97 -0.46
CA GLU A 21 -10.97 27.18 -0.24
C GLU A 21 -11.31 25.69 -0.04
N GLN A 22 -12.24 25.39 0.87
CA GLN A 22 -12.69 24.02 1.09
C GLN A 22 -13.27 23.37 -0.17
N ARG A 23 -14.02 24.12 -0.99
CA ARG A 23 -14.55 23.64 -2.27
C ARG A 23 -13.45 23.38 -3.29
N ALA A 24 -12.47 24.27 -3.39
CA ALA A 24 -11.32 24.09 -4.28
C ALA A 24 -10.52 22.84 -3.91
N VAL A 25 -10.18 22.67 -2.62
CA VAL A 25 -9.44 21.49 -2.13
C VAL A 25 -10.19 20.18 -2.40
N LYS A 26 -11.52 20.17 -2.22
CA LYS A 26 -12.34 18.98 -2.56
C LYS A 26 -12.29 18.66 -4.05
N ALA A 27 -12.42 19.67 -4.90
CA ALA A 27 -12.34 19.49 -6.35
C ALA A 27 -10.96 18.99 -6.79
N GLU A 28 -9.88 19.53 -6.23
CA GLU A 28 -8.52 19.09 -6.51
C GLU A 28 -8.31 17.62 -6.13
N ARG A 29 -8.73 17.22 -4.93
CA ARG A 29 -8.66 15.82 -4.48
C ARG A 29 -9.45 14.90 -5.42
N GLN A 30 -10.65 15.28 -5.82
CA GLN A 30 -11.47 14.49 -6.74
C GLN A 30 -10.80 14.34 -8.11
N VAL A 31 -10.23 15.42 -8.67
CA VAL A 31 -9.49 15.36 -9.94
C VAL A 31 -8.27 14.43 -9.82
N ILE A 32 -7.56 14.46 -8.69
CA ILE A 32 -6.46 13.55 -8.43
C ILE A 32 -6.95 12.09 -8.38
N SER A 33 -8.03 11.80 -7.66
CA SER A 33 -8.62 10.44 -7.61
C SER A 33 -9.04 9.94 -8.99
N ILE A 34 -9.69 10.78 -9.81
CA ILE A 34 -10.06 10.45 -11.19
C ILE A 34 -8.82 10.12 -12.04
N LYS A 35 -7.76 10.93 -11.92
CA LYS A 35 -6.49 10.68 -12.64
C LYS A 35 -5.83 9.37 -12.19
N LYS A 36 -5.79 9.10 -10.89
CA LYS A 36 -5.28 7.85 -10.31
C LYS A 36 -6.06 6.64 -10.81
N ALA A 37 -7.40 6.70 -10.79
CA ALA A 37 -8.26 5.63 -11.30
C ALA A 37 -8.03 5.37 -12.80
N ARG A 38 -7.92 6.44 -13.61
CA ARG A 38 -7.62 6.32 -15.04
C ARG A 38 -6.26 5.69 -15.31
N PHE A 39 -5.24 6.04 -14.52
CA PHE A 39 -3.93 5.42 -14.60
C PHE A 39 -4.00 3.92 -14.28
N MET A 40 -4.71 3.55 -13.20
CA MET A 40 -4.87 2.15 -12.80
C MET A 40 -5.70 1.29 -13.77
N THR A 41 -6.50 1.89 -14.65
CA THR A 41 -7.23 1.14 -15.69
C THR A 41 -6.26 0.34 -16.58
N GLN A 42 -5.03 0.85 -16.79
CA GLN A 42 -4.01 0.17 -17.58
C GLN A 42 -3.39 -1.04 -16.85
N HIS A 43 -3.59 -1.13 -15.54
CA HIS A 43 -3.06 -2.17 -14.65
C HIS A 43 -4.15 -3.12 -14.15
N LEU A 44 -5.30 -3.18 -14.83
CA LEU A 44 -6.40 -4.08 -14.47
C LEU A 44 -5.91 -5.54 -14.48
N GLY A 45 -6.15 -6.23 -13.37
CA GLY A 45 -5.75 -7.62 -13.18
C GLY A 45 -4.31 -7.83 -12.71
N GLU A 46 -3.49 -6.78 -12.63
CA GLU A 46 -2.14 -6.86 -12.09
C GLU A 46 -2.13 -6.91 -10.55
N GLU A 47 -1.07 -7.48 -10.00
CA GLU A 47 -0.89 -7.69 -8.56
C GLU A 47 0.18 -6.75 -8.02
N PHE A 48 -0.10 -6.19 -6.84
CA PHE A 48 0.78 -5.24 -6.18
C PHE A 48 0.87 -5.51 -4.68
N GLU A 49 2.00 -5.15 -4.10
CA GLU A 49 2.14 -5.03 -2.66
C GLU A 49 1.66 -3.64 -2.22
N GLY A 50 0.77 -3.63 -1.24
CA GLY A 50 0.21 -2.42 -0.67
C GLY A 50 0.26 -2.43 0.85
N THR A 51 -0.04 -1.27 1.43
CA THR A 51 -0.14 -1.08 2.87
C THR A 51 -1.55 -0.63 3.22
N ILE A 52 -2.15 -1.17 4.28
CA ILE A 52 -3.45 -0.71 4.76
C ILE A 52 -3.32 0.73 5.27
N SER A 53 -4.00 1.66 4.62
CA SER A 53 -3.99 3.09 4.96
C SER A 53 -5.11 3.46 5.91
N SER A 54 -6.27 2.81 5.81
CA SER A 54 -7.38 2.98 6.74
C SER A 54 -8.29 1.76 6.76
N VAL A 55 -9.05 1.64 7.85
CA VAL A 55 -10.00 0.54 8.06
C VAL A 55 -11.37 1.13 8.35
N ALA A 56 -12.40 0.57 7.71
CA ALA A 56 -13.79 0.97 7.89
C ALA A 56 -14.69 -0.27 8.08
N LYS A 57 -15.94 -0.04 8.49
CA LYS A 57 -16.93 -1.11 8.71
C LYS A 57 -17.21 -1.96 7.46
N PHE A 58 -17.05 -1.38 6.28
CA PHE A 58 -17.36 -2.02 4.99
C PHE A 58 -16.14 -2.56 4.26
N GLY A 59 -14.92 -2.32 4.75
CA GLY A 59 -13.71 -2.73 4.05
C GLY A 59 -12.44 -2.05 4.54
N ILE A 60 -11.35 -2.29 3.81
CA ILE A 60 -10.02 -1.73 4.09
C ILE A 60 -9.53 -0.95 2.87
N PHE A 61 -8.92 0.19 3.12
CA PHE A 61 -8.24 0.96 2.08
C PHE A 61 -6.77 0.57 2.06
N VAL A 62 -6.27 0.24 0.88
CA VAL A 62 -4.88 -0.16 0.65
C VAL A 62 -4.23 0.87 -0.24
N ILE A 63 -3.05 1.34 0.15
CA ILE A 63 -2.22 2.25 -0.63
C ILE A 63 -1.06 1.50 -1.30
N LEU A 64 -0.93 1.69 -2.61
CA LEU A 64 0.20 1.25 -3.42
C LEU A 64 1.24 2.37 -3.43
N ARG A 65 2.27 2.25 -2.58
CA ARG A 65 3.26 3.31 -2.34
C ARG A 65 4.00 3.76 -3.61
N GLN A 66 4.25 2.84 -4.52
CA GLN A 66 4.96 3.11 -5.78
C GLN A 66 4.22 4.07 -6.73
N PHE A 67 2.89 4.13 -6.64
CA PHE A 67 2.05 4.97 -7.50
C PHE A 67 1.31 6.07 -6.73
N ASP A 68 1.44 6.10 -5.40
CA ASP A 68 0.59 6.90 -4.50
C ASP A 68 -0.91 6.65 -4.79
N VAL A 69 -1.30 5.41 -5.04
CA VAL A 69 -2.68 5.05 -5.39
C VAL A 69 -3.34 4.34 -4.22
N ASP A 70 -4.52 4.79 -3.83
CA ASP A 70 -5.39 4.15 -2.87
C ASP A 70 -6.58 3.44 -3.54
N GLY A 71 -6.99 2.31 -2.97
CA GLY A 71 -8.14 1.54 -3.43
C GLY A 71 -8.77 0.73 -2.30
N LEU A 72 -10.00 0.27 -2.52
CA LEU A 72 -10.83 -0.39 -1.52
C LEU A 72 -10.81 -1.90 -1.72
N VAL A 73 -10.53 -2.65 -0.66
CA VAL A 73 -10.89 -4.07 -0.55
C VAL A 73 -12.15 -4.15 0.29
N ARG A 74 -13.25 -4.67 -0.27
CA ARG A 74 -14.50 -4.86 0.47
C ARG A 74 -14.34 -5.97 1.51
N ILE A 75 -15.07 -5.84 2.62
CA ILE A 75 -15.06 -6.84 3.69
C ILE A 75 -15.51 -8.22 3.21
N GLU A 76 -16.39 -8.27 2.20
CA GLU A 76 -16.93 -9.50 1.60
C GLU A 76 -15.90 -10.28 0.79
N ASP A 77 -14.91 -9.56 0.25
CA ASP A 77 -13.82 -10.09 -0.56
C ASP A 77 -12.66 -10.60 0.32
N LEU A 78 -12.66 -10.26 1.62
CA LEU A 78 -11.66 -10.75 2.57
C LEU A 78 -11.84 -12.26 2.84
N PRO A 79 -10.74 -13.02 3.04
CA PRO A 79 -10.78 -14.45 3.29
C PRO A 79 -11.65 -14.89 4.48
N GLN A 80 -11.72 -14.06 5.53
CA GLN A 80 -12.39 -14.37 6.78
C GLN A 80 -13.83 -13.86 6.72
N ARG A 81 -14.78 -14.74 7.06
CA ARG A 81 -16.22 -14.44 7.04
C ARG A 81 -16.74 -13.85 8.35
N ASP A 82 -15.91 -13.79 9.39
CA ASP A 82 -16.28 -13.47 10.77
C ASP A 82 -15.60 -12.19 11.29
N LEU A 83 -15.32 -11.26 10.38
CA LEU A 83 -14.68 -9.99 10.68
C LEU A 83 -15.63 -9.00 11.35
N ILE A 84 -15.14 -8.34 12.39
CA ILE A 84 -15.86 -7.29 13.12
C ILE A 84 -14.99 -6.05 13.21
N PHE A 85 -15.60 -4.91 12.95
CA PHE A 85 -14.95 -3.62 13.09
C PHE A 85 -14.89 -3.19 14.56
N ASP A 86 -13.67 -3.09 15.05
CA ASP A 86 -13.30 -2.52 16.35
C ASP A 86 -13.06 -1.02 16.14
N GLN A 87 -14.04 -0.21 16.55
CA GLN A 87 -14.03 1.23 16.32
C GLN A 87 -13.01 1.96 17.21
N GLU A 88 -12.68 1.41 18.37
CA GLU A 88 -11.72 2.01 19.31
C GLU A 88 -10.30 1.90 18.75
N HIS A 89 -9.98 0.74 18.18
CA HIS A 89 -8.64 0.46 17.64
C HIS A 89 -8.53 0.62 16.12
N LEU A 90 -9.63 1.01 15.44
CA LEU A 90 -9.71 1.18 13.98
C LEU A 90 -9.17 -0.03 13.21
N ARG A 91 -9.66 -1.23 13.55
CA ARG A 91 -9.21 -2.51 12.96
C ARG A 91 -10.38 -3.44 12.68
N LEU A 92 -10.18 -4.38 11.76
CA LEU A 92 -11.10 -5.52 11.58
C LEU A 92 -10.50 -6.75 12.27
N VAL A 93 -11.28 -7.38 13.15
CA VAL A 93 -10.84 -8.56 13.92
C VAL A 93 -11.75 -9.75 13.61
N GLY A 94 -11.16 -10.86 13.20
CA GLY A 94 -11.85 -12.14 13.01
C GLY A 94 -12.10 -12.82 14.36
N LYS A 95 -13.38 -12.98 14.73
CA LYS A 95 -13.77 -13.54 16.03
C LYS A 95 -13.20 -14.92 16.33
N LYS A 96 -13.14 -15.80 15.32
CA LYS A 96 -12.72 -17.21 15.42
C LYS A 96 -11.34 -17.42 14.83
N SER A 97 -11.02 -16.73 13.74
CA SER A 97 -9.73 -16.88 13.06
C SER A 97 -8.58 -16.20 13.81
N GLY A 98 -8.86 -15.22 14.67
CA GLY A 98 -7.84 -14.42 15.35
C GLY A 98 -7.07 -13.48 14.42
N VAL A 99 -7.40 -13.45 13.13
CA VAL A 99 -6.78 -12.56 12.14
C VAL A 99 -7.25 -11.14 12.38
N SER A 100 -6.32 -10.19 12.39
CA SER A 100 -6.61 -8.76 12.50
C SER A 100 -6.05 -8.02 11.29
N TYR A 101 -6.82 -7.07 10.75
CA TYR A 101 -6.36 -6.11 9.75
C TYR A 101 -6.24 -4.74 10.42
N ASN A 102 -5.01 -4.24 10.53
CA ASN A 102 -4.69 -2.97 11.17
C ASN A 102 -4.12 -1.99 10.16
N ILE A 103 -4.19 -0.70 10.50
CA ILE A 103 -3.52 0.35 9.72
C ILE A 103 -2.00 0.11 9.79
N GLY A 104 -1.35 0.16 8.63
CA GLY A 104 0.08 -0.09 8.48
C GLY A 104 0.44 -1.52 8.09
N ASP A 105 -0.49 -2.47 8.16
CA ASP A 105 -0.22 -3.85 7.76
C ASP A 105 0.01 -3.94 6.24
N HIS A 106 0.91 -4.85 5.84
CA HIS A 106 1.18 -5.14 4.43
C HIS A 106 0.21 -6.18 3.89
N MET A 107 -0.26 -5.98 2.66
CA MET A 107 -1.15 -6.90 1.97
C MET A 107 -0.87 -6.89 0.47
N ARG A 108 -0.92 -8.08 -0.14
CA ARG A 108 -0.96 -8.22 -1.60
C ARG A 108 -2.38 -8.06 -2.11
N VAL A 109 -2.53 -7.26 -3.15
CA VAL A 109 -3.81 -6.96 -3.77
C VAL A 109 -3.72 -7.05 -5.29
N LYS A 110 -4.84 -7.39 -5.92
CA LYS A 110 -5.02 -7.37 -7.36
C LYS A 110 -6.00 -6.27 -7.74
N VAL A 111 -5.69 -5.53 -8.81
CA VAL A 111 -6.61 -4.51 -9.36
C VAL A 111 -7.80 -5.22 -9.98
N ALA A 112 -8.99 -5.03 -9.39
CA ALA A 112 -10.20 -5.75 -9.80
C ALA A 112 -11.08 -4.90 -10.70
N ALA A 113 -11.29 -3.64 -10.34
CA ALA A 113 -12.07 -2.69 -11.13
C ALA A 113 -11.62 -1.25 -10.90
N THR A 114 -11.88 -0.38 -11.87
CA THR A 114 -11.63 1.06 -11.77
C THR A 114 -12.84 1.83 -12.28
N ASP A 115 -13.32 2.80 -11.50
CA ASP A 115 -14.31 3.78 -11.91
C ASP A 115 -13.60 5.12 -12.17
N THR A 116 -13.48 5.49 -13.44
CA THR A 116 -12.81 6.72 -13.85
C THR A 116 -13.68 7.97 -13.72
N GLN A 117 -14.99 7.83 -13.51
CA GLN A 117 -15.89 8.97 -13.29
C GLN A 117 -15.86 9.38 -11.82
N ASP A 118 -15.96 8.39 -10.93
CA ASP A 118 -15.95 8.63 -9.48
C ASP A 118 -14.54 8.64 -8.88
N GLY A 119 -13.52 8.19 -9.61
CA GLY A 119 -12.15 8.08 -9.12
C GLY A 119 -11.95 6.95 -8.11
N LYS A 120 -12.74 5.87 -8.22
CA LYS A 120 -12.69 4.71 -7.32
C LYS A 120 -11.87 3.58 -7.93
N ILE A 121 -11.17 2.85 -7.09
CA ILE A 121 -10.40 1.67 -7.47
C ILE A 121 -10.75 0.57 -6.48
N ASP A 122 -11.16 -0.58 -7.01
CA ASP A 122 -11.47 -1.77 -6.23
C ASP A 122 -10.32 -2.77 -6.34
N PHE A 123 -9.96 -3.34 -5.19
CA PHE A 123 -8.93 -4.33 -5.03
C PHE A 123 -9.52 -5.65 -4.52
N LEU A 124 -8.89 -6.75 -4.92
CA LEU A 124 -9.11 -8.08 -4.34
C LEU A 124 -7.87 -8.53 -3.58
N PRO A 125 -7.99 -9.12 -2.38
CA PRO A 125 -6.85 -9.61 -1.62
C PRO A 125 -6.32 -10.89 -2.28
N ILE A 126 -4.99 -11.00 -2.41
CA ILE A 126 -4.33 -12.20 -2.91
C ILE A 126 -3.73 -12.97 -1.73
N ARG A 127 -3.95 -14.29 -1.70
CA ARG A 127 -3.34 -15.16 -0.70
C ARG A 127 -1.95 -15.56 -1.16
N ASP A 128 -1.04 -15.74 -0.21
CA ASP A 128 0.35 -16.13 -0.47
C ASP A 128 0.51 -17.50 -1.18
N GLY A 129 -0.58 -18.28 -1.30
CA GLY A 129 -0.64 -19.54 -2.06
C GLY A 129 -1.22 -19.45 -3.47
N ASP A 130 -1.84 -18.33 -3.86
CA ASP A 130 -2.55 -18.15 -5.14
C ASP A 130 -1.63 -17.57 -6.22
N ARG A 131 -0.36 -17.98 -6.26
CA ARG A 131 0.56 -17.55 -7.32
C ARG A 131 0.06 -18.05 -8.67
N ALA A 132 -0.56 -17.17 -9.44
CA ALA A 132 -0.44 -17.24 -10.89
C ALA A 132 0.98 -16.74 -11.22
N GLU A 133 1.85 -17.63 -11.69
CA GLU A 133 3.18 -17.27 -12.19
C GLU A 133 3.04 -16.19 -13.26
N SER A 134 3.28 -14.94 -12.89
CA SER A 134 3.47 -13.84 -13.85
C SER A 134 4.97 -13.77 -14.16
N PRO A 135 5.38 -13.68 -15.45
CA PRO A 135 6.78 -13.76 -15.83
C PRO A 135 7.56 -12.62 -15.20
N VAL A 136 8.55 -12.96 -14.39
CA VAL A 136 9.56 -12.00 -13.94
C VAL A 136 10.36 -11.61 -15.18
N GLU A 137 10.21 -10.37 -15.65
CA GLU A 137 11.01 -9.87 -16.76
C GLU A 137 12.46 -9.75 -16.27
N GLU A 138 13.29 -10.75 -16.59
CA GLU A 138 14.71 -10.77 -16.31
C GLU A 138 15.39 -9.60 -17.03
N THR A 139 15.67 -8.51 -16.30
CA THR A 139 16.60 -7.49 -16.76
C THR A 139 18.00 -8.12 -16.88
N LYS A 140 18.37 -8.53 -18.09
CA LYS A 140 19.72 -8.98 -18.44
C LYS A 140 20.75 -7.87 -18.16
N PRO A 141 21.80 -8.09 -17.35
CA PRO A 141 22.93 -7.19 -17.34
C PRO A 141 23.80 -7.44 -18.57
N THR A 142 23.90 -6.42 -19.42
CA THR A 142 24.76 -6.37 -20.61
C THR A 142 26.23 -6.15 -20.22
N GLY A 143 27.06 -7.18 -20.45
CA GLY A 143 28.41 -7.06 -20.99
C GLY A 143 29.57 -6.65 -20.06
N LYS A 144 30.52 -7.56 -19.79
CA LYS A 144 31.70 -7.84 -20.63
C LYS A 144 32.75 -8.67 -19.86
N ARG A 145 33.40 -9.56 -20.61
CA ARG A 145 34.44 -10.52 -20.22
C ARG A 145 35.70 -9.84 -19.68
N GLY A 146 36.32 -10.44 -18.65
CA GLY A 146 37.66 -10.08 -18.18
C GLY A 146 38.30 -11.11 -17.23
N LYS A 147 38.81 -12.22 -17.79
CA LYS A 147 39.95 -13.07 -17.33
C LYS A 147 39.95 -13.69 -15.90
N ALA A 148 39.77 -15.01 -15.91
CA ALA A 148 40.45 -16.09 -15.18
C ALA A 148 41.43 -15.76 -14.02
N LYS A 149 41.21 -16.43 -12.87
CA LYS A 149 42.24 -17.27 -12.23
C LYS A 149 41.64 -18.35 -11.30
N LYS A 150 41.87 -19.61 -11.68
CA LYS A 150 41.73 -20.82 -10.87
C LYS A 150 42.77 -20.81 -9.75
N HIS A 151 42.38 -21.13 -8.52
CA HIS A 151 43.23 -21.90 -7.61
C HIS A 151 42.42 -22.89 -6.78
N ARG A 152 42.56 -24.18 -7.13
CA ARG A 152 42.32 -25.35 -6.29
C ARG A 152 43.45 -25.45 -5.26
N GLY A 153 43.13 -25.89 -4.05
CA GLY A 153 44.12 -26.36 -3.07
C GLY A 153 43.57 -26.34 -1.64
N ARG A 154 42.81 -27.36 -1.21
CA ARG A 154 43.31 -28.60 -0.57
C ARG A 154 43.56 -28.43 0.93
N VAL A 155 42.60 -28.95 1.69
CA VAL A 155 42.68 -29.61 3.00
C VAL A 155 44.10 -29.76 3.57
N ARG A 156 44.31 -29.26 4.79
CA ARG A 156 45.29 -29.83 5.73
C ARG A 156 44.69 -30.00 7.13
N LYS A 157 44.57 -31.27 7.48
CA LYS A 157 44.36 -31.83 8.81
C LYS A 157 45.68 -31.71 9.57
N ALA A 158 45.66 -31.18 10.80
CA ALA A 158 46.75 -31.36 11.76
C ALA A 158 46.16 -31.66 13.14
N ARG A 159 46.50 -32.87 13.59
CA ARG A 159 46.30 -33.48 14.91
C ARG A 159 47.41 -32.96 15.85
N VAL A 160 47.29 -33.26 17.15
CA VAL A 160 48.28 -33.21 18.27
C VAL A 160 47.77 -32.25 19.36
N SER A 161 47.05 -32.66 20.41
CA SER A 161 47.30 -33.60 21.53
C SER A 161 47.76 -32.90 22.82
N ARG A 162 47.20 -33.34 23.95
CA ARG A 162 47.63 -33.18 25.37
C ARG A 162 47.36 -31.77 25.94
N SER A 163 46.97 -31.57 27.20
CA SER A 163 46.84 -32.42 28.39
C SER A 163 46.26 -31.54 29.51
N ARG A 164 45.40 -32.10 30.40
CA ARG A 164 45.18 -31.80 31.85
C ARG A 164 45.02 -30.32 32.27
N ARG A 165 44.11 -29.93 33.17
CA ARG A 165 43.84 -30.43 34.55
C ARG A 165 42.67 -29.59 35.09
N LYS A 166 41.59 -30.20 35.57
CA LYS A 166 41.11 -30.14 36.98
C LYS A 166 41.37 -28.81 37.72
N GLY A 167 40.27 -28.16 38.07
CA GLY A 167 40.12 -27.06 39.02
C GLY A 167 38.64 -26.71 39.04
#